data_AF-F4R5S2-F1
#
_entry.id   AF-F4R5S2-F1
#
_cell.length_a   1.000
_cell.length_b   1.000
_cell.length_c   1.000
_cell.angle_alpha   90.00
_cell.angle_beta   90.00
_cell.angle_gamma   90.00
#
_symmetry.space_group_name_H-M   'P 1'
#
loop_
_entity.id
_entity.type
_entity.pdbx_description
1 polymer ?
#
loop_
_entity_poly.entity_id
_entity_poly.type
_entity_poly.pdbx_seq_one_letter_code
_entity_poly.pdbx_strand_id
1 'polypeptide(L)'
;MLSLEYAQSMGSLVESILERILKEIEAQPDISEIESQRLNTLCKSLHGLSKLFGDDPQETSFAKYVPSWFKFCFLSELLEASMADIMWMHQEGLLLEYSSNEIIGLIRALFSDSNLRAKNIDIIAAAKMEK
;
A
#
# COMPACT_ATOMS: atom_id res chain seq x y z
N MET A 1 19.45 -21.18 8.60
CA MET A 1 18.44 -21.24 7.53
C MET A 1 17.12 -21.62 8.20
N LEU A 2 16.06 -20.83 8.03
CA LEU A 2 14.74 -21.15 8.59
C LEU A 2 14.20 -22.43 7.93
N SER A 3 13.41 -23.23 8.66
CA SER A 3 12.74 -24.37 8.05
C SER A 3 11.67 -23.90 7.07
N LEU A 4 11.43 -24.69 6.02
CA LEU A 4 10.42 -24.36 5.01
C LEU A 4 9.02 -24.28 5.63
N GLU A 5 8.72 -25.18 6.56
CA GLU A 5 7.43 -25.25 7.26
C GLU A 5 7.20 -23.99 8.10
N TYR A 6 8.23 -23.47 8.77
CA TYR A 6 8.16 -22.21 9.51
C TYR A 6 7.89 -21.04 8.56
N ALA A 7 8.67 -20.92 7.48
CA ALA A 7 8.53 -19.83 6.52
C ALA A 7 7.14 -19.82 5.87
N GLN A 8 6.61 -20.99 5.51
CA GLN A 8 5.27 -21.12 4.94
C GLN A 8 4.17 -20.76 5.95
N SER A 9 4.25 -21.28 7.17
CA SER A 9 3.23 -21.05 8.20
C SER A 9 3.21 -19.58 8.64
N MET A 10 4.39 -19.01 8.90
CA MET A 10 4.52 -17.60 9.27
C MET A 10 4.15 -16.68 8.12
N GLY A 11 4.53 -17.03 6.89
CA GLY A 11 4.21 -16.23 5.71
C GLY A 11 2.70 -16.15 5.50
N SER A 12 2.00 -17.28 5.56
CA SER A 12 0.54 -17.32 5.44
C SER A 12 -0.18 -16.53 6.53
N LEU A 13 0.32 -16.58 7.78
CA LEU A 13 -0.23 -15.79 8.87
C LEU A 13 -0.05 -14.29 8.62
N VAL A 14 1.16 -13.87 8.26
CA VAL A 14 1.45 -12.46 8.00
C VAL A 14 0.69 -11.95 6.78
N GLU A 15 0.64 -12.72 5.70
CA GLU A 15 -0.16 -12.41 4.51
C GLU A 15 -1.61 -12.14 4.88
N SER A 16 -2.24 -13.02 5.67
CA SER A 16 -3.63 -12.85 6.12
C SER A 16 -3.84 -11.57 6.93
N ILE A 17 -2.84 -11.15 7.71
CA ILE A 17 -2.88 -9.90 8.49
C ILE A 17 -2.77 -8.70 7.55
N LEU A 18 -1.81 -8.71 6.62
CA LEU A 18 -1.58 -7.59 5.71
C LEU A 18 -2.74 -7.41 4.73
N GLU A 19 -3.26 -8.49 4.14
CA GLU A 19 -4.47 -8.45 3.30
C GLU A 19 -5.66 -7.87 4.08
N ARG A 20 -5.80 -8.22 5.36
CA ARG A 20 -6.87 -7.66 6.19
C ARG A 20 -6.69 -6.16 6.42
N ILE A 21 -5.48 -5.71 6.71
CA ILE A 21 -5.19 -4.28 6.92
C ILE A 21 -5.44 -3.50 5.63
N LEU A 22 -4.90 -3.96 4.50
CA LEU A 22 -5.11 -3.37 3.17
C LEU A 22 -6.60 -3.22 2.89
N LYS A 23 -7.36 -4.32 3.01
CA LYS A 23 -8.80 -4.33 2.75
C LYS A 23 -9.58 -3.35 3.63
N GLU A 24 -9.29 -3.28 4.92
CA GLU A 24 -10.03 -2.42 5.84
C GLU A 24 -9.73 -0.94 5.58
N ILE A 25 -8.47 -0.58 5.29
CA ILE A 25 -8.07 0.81 4.99
C ILE A 25 -8.60 1.24 3.62
N GLU A 26 -8.42 0.42 2.58
CA GLU A 26 -8.89 0.73 1.22
C GLU A 26 -10.42 0.79 1.10
N ALA A 27 -11.15 0.17 2.03
CA ALA A 27 -12.60 0.24 2.08
C ALA A 27 -13.14 1.52 2.74
N GLN A 28 -12.28 2.33 3.39
CA GLN A 28 -12.73 3.56 4.03
C GLN A 28 -13.07 4.62 2.97
N PRO A 29 -14.30 5.18 2.97
CA PRO A 29 -14.69 6.19 1.99
C PRO A 29 -14.07 7.57 2.28
N ASP A 30 -13.66 7.80 3.52
CA ASP A 30 -13.08 9.05 4.03
C ASP A 30 -12.12 8.71 5.17
N ILE A 31 -10.95 9.34 5.17
CA ILE A 31 -9.88 9.20 6.17
C ILE A 31 -9.39 10.60 6.49
N SER A 32 -9.63 11.07 7.72
CA SER A 32 -9.11 12.36 8.16
C SER A 32 -7.58 12.34 8.29
N GLU A 33 -6.95 13.52 8.26
CA GLU A 33 -5.49 13.65 8.41
C GLU A 33 -4.96 12.96 9.68
N ILE A 34 -5.66 13.11 10.81
CA ILE A 34 -5.28 12.47 12.08
C ILE A 34 -5.39 10.94 12.00
N GLU A 35 -6.42 10.43 11.31
CA GLU A 35 -6.58 8.99 11.11
C GLU A 35 -5.50 8.45 10.19
N SER A 36 -5.18 9.16 9.11
CA SER A 36 -4.11 8.77 8.19
C SER A 36 -2.75 8.66 8.87
N GLN A 37 -2.41 9.63 9.72
CA GLN A 37 -1.18 9.61 10.52
C GLN A 37 -1.11 8.42 11.48
N ARG A 38 -2.25 8.07 12.09
CA ARG A 38 -2.35 6.91 12.99
C ARG A 38 -2.23 5.60 12.23
N LEU A 39 -2.89 5.48 11.08
CA LEU A 39 -2.82 4.31 10.20
C LEU A 39 -1.39 4.14 9.65
N ASN A 40 -0.74 5.22 9.23
CA ASN A 40 0.66 5.21 8.79
C ASN A 40 1.57 4.73 9.93
N THR A 41 1.43 5.30 11.13
CA THR A 41 2.22 4.88 12.31
C THR A 41 2.05 3.39 12.61
N LEU A 42 0.81 2.89 12.56
CA LEU A 42 0.53 1.46 12.71
C LEU A 42 1.24 0.66 11.61
N CYS A 43 1.08 1.03 10.34
CA CYS A 43 1.67 0.30 9.21
C CYS A 43 3.20 0.26 9.32
N LYS A 44 3.86 1.41 9.58
CA LYS A 44 5.31 1.51 9.78
C LYS A 44 5.80 0.65 10.93
N SER A 45 5.03 0.52 12.01
CA SER A 45 5.39 -0.36 13.14
C SER A 45 5.45 -1.85 12.74
N LEU A 46 4.64 -2.25 11.76
CA LEU A 46 4.59 -3.61 11.22
C LEU A 46 5.67 -3.88 10.16
N HIS A 47 6.41 -2.88 9.69
CA HIS A 47 7.53 -3.10 8.76
C HIS A 47 8.61 -4.01 9.36
N GLY A 48 8.69 -4.10 10.70
CA GLY A 48 9.60 -5.03 11.38
C GLY A 48 9.26 -6.51 11.18
N LEU A 49 8.09 -6.86 10.63
CA LEU A 49 7.70 -8.25 10.36
C LEU A 49 8.61 -8.93 9.34
N SER A 50 9.25 -8.17 8.43
CA SER A 50 10.19 -8.73 7.45
C SER A 50 11.34 -9.49 8.10
N LYS A 51 11.79 -9.02 9.28
CA LYS A 51 12.88 -9.61 10.06
C LYS A 51 12.59 -11.01 10.60
N LEU A 52 11.33 -11.45 10.61
CA LEU A 52 10.97 -12.83 10.98
C LEU A 52 11.60 -13.86 10.04
N PHE A 53 12.02 -13.43 8.84
CA PHE A 53 12.59 -14.30 7.81
C PHE A 53 14.13 -14.18 7.71
N GLY A 54 14.75 -13.43 8.64
CA GLY A 54 16.16 -13.11 8.67
C GLY A 54 16.47 -11.72 8.10
N ASP A 55 17.76 -11.39 8.05
CA ASP A 55 18.23 -10.10 7.53
C ASP A 55 18.45 -10.20 6.01
N ASP A 56 17.36 -10.03 5.24
CA ASP A 56 17.41 -9.83 3.79
C ASP A 56 17.24 -8.32 3.49
N PRO A 57 18.29 -7.60 3.08
CA PRO A 57 18.22 -6.17 2.82
C PRO A 57 17.22 -5.78 1.73
N GLN A 58 16.89 -6.70 0.82
CA GLN A 58 15.93 -6.45 -0.26
C GLN A 58 14.54 -7.02 0.05
N GLU A 59 14.39 -7.71 1.18
CA GLU A 59 13.14 -8.33 1.64
C GLU A 59 12.51 -9.31 0.61
N THR A 60 13.30 -9.77 -0.37
CA THR A 60 12.86 -10.66 -1.45
C THR A 60 12.44 -12.03 -0.92
N SER A 61 13.17 -12.54 0.06
CA SER A 61 12.88 -13.81 0.72
C SER A 61 11.59 -13.74 1.52
N PHE A 62 11.27 -12.57 2.08
CA PHE A 62 10.05 -12.31 2.81
C PHE A 62 8.85 -12.19 1.88
N ALA A 63 8.96 -11.34 0.86
CA ALA A 63 7.91 -11.10 -0.13
C ALA A 63 7.51 -12.38 -0.91
N LYS A 64 8.42 -13.35 -1.03
CA LYS A 64 8.09 -14.68 -1.58
C LYS A 64 6.98 -15.40 -0.82
N TYR A 65 6.93 -15.26 0.51
CA TYR A 65 5.93 -15.93 1.35
C TYR A 65 4.78 -15.00 1.76
N VAL A 66 4.93 -13.69 1.50
CA VAL A 66 3.96 -12.64 1.81
C VAL A 66 3.76 -11.76 0.57
N PRO A 67 2.99 -12.22 -0.44
CA PRO A 67 2.78 -11.48 -1.68
C PRO A 67 2.27 -10.05 -1.52
N SER A 68 1.48 -9.78 -0.48
CA SER A 68 0.94 -8.44 -0.21
C SER A 68 1.97 -7.47 0.38
N TRP A 69 3.21 -7.90 0.63
CA TRP A 69 4.21 -7.11 1.34
C TRP A 69 4.48 -5.75 0.71
N PHE A 70 4.86 -5.72 -0.58
CA PHE A 70 5.22 -4.46 -1.23
C PHE A 70 4.00 -3.54 -1.36
N LYS A 71 2.83 -4.08 -1.66
CA LYS A 71 1.58 -3.32 -1.66
C LYS A 71 1.34 -2.65 -0.30
N PHE A 72 1.47 -3.40 0.79
CA PHE A 72 1.36 -2.88 2.15
C PHE A 72 2.41 -1.81 2.48
N CYS A 73 3.68 -1.99 2.10
CA CYS A 73 4.71 -0.97 2.26
C CYS A 73 4.33 0.32 1.55
N PHE A 74 3.83 0.23 0.31
CA PHE A 74 3.36 1.39 -0.44
C PHE A 74 2.12 2.03 0.17
N LEU A 75 1.16 1.26 0.70
CA LEU A 75 0.04 1.82 1.45
C LEU A 75 0.54 2.73 2.58
N SER A 76 1.58 2.29 3.31
CA SER A 76 2.15 3.10 4.39
C SER A 76 2.67 4.44 3.89
N GLU A 77 3.35 4.48 2.72
CA GLU A 77 3.82 5.75 2.13
C GLU A 77 2.65 6.61 1.65
N LEU A 78 1.65 6.00 1.01
CA LEU A 78 0.51 6.69 0.41
C LEU A 78 -0.37 7.40 1.44
N LEU A 79 -0.49 6.86 2.67
CA LEU A 79 -1.27 7.46 3.75
C LEU A 79 -0.78 8.87 4.12
N GLU A 80 0.52 9.17 3.99
CA GLU A 80 1.09 10.48 4.32
C GLU A 80 1.64 11.22 3.09
N ALA A 81 1.45 10.67 1.89
CA ALA A 81 1.91 11.27 0.65
C ALA A 81 1.06 12.50 0.28
N SER A 82 1.70 13.53 -0.28
CA SER A 82 0.93 14.63 -0.88
C SER A 82 0.26 14.19 -2.18
N MET A 83 -0.79 14.90 -2.61
CA MET A 83 -1.42 14.69 -3.92
C MET A 83 -0.39 14.71 -5.06
N ALA A 84 0.62 15.58 -4.98
CA ALA A 84 1.68 15.68 -5.98
C ALA A 84 2.56 14.42 -6.00
N ASP A 85 2.93 13.92 -4.81
CA ASP A 85 3.74 12.70 -4.68
C ASP A 85 2.99 11.48 -5.20
N ILE A 86 1.70 11.32 -4.87
CA ILE A 86 0.88 10.20 -5.39
C ILE A 86 0.83 10.22 -6.92
N MET A 87 0.63 11.39 -7.52
CA MET A 87 0.61 11.53 -8.98
C MET A 87 1.97 11.24 -9.61
N TRP A 88 3.06 11.69 -8.98
CA TRP A 88 4.41 11.39 -9.43
C TRP A 88 4.71 9.89 -9.35
N MET A 89 4.38 9.23 -8.22
CA MET A 89 4.54 7.78 -8.05
C MET A 89 3.75 6.98 -9.08
N HIS A 90 2.53 7.42 -9.42
CA HIS A 90 1.74 6.81 -10.49
C HIS A 90 2.40 7.00 -11.87
N GLN A 91 2.89 8.19 -12.20
CA GLN A 91 3.52 8.50 -13.48
C GLN A 91 4.83 7.75 -13.69
N GLU A 92 5.66 7.65 -12.64
CA GLU A 92 6.91 6.89 -12.67
C GLU A 92 6.70 5.37 -12.62
N GLY A 93 5.44 4.91 -12.51
CA GLY A 93 5.13 3.49 -12.45
C GLY A 93 5.62 2.81 -11.17
N LEU A 94 5.68 3.53 -10.05
CA LEU A 94 6.07 2.97 -8.74
C LEU A 94 4.92 2.20 -8.08
N LEU A 95 3.68 2.48 -8.46
CA LEU A 95 2.47 1.89 -7.87
C LEU A 95 1.98 0.65 -8.65
N LEU A 96 2.88 -0.23 -9.10
CA LEU A 96 2.52 -1.41 -9.93
C LEU A 96 1.58 -2.39 -9.23
N GLU A 97 1.61 -2.44 -7.90
CA GLU A 97 0.74 -3.29 -7.07
C GLU A 97 -0.69 -2.74 -6.93
N TYR A 98 -0.94 -1.53 -7.46
CA TYR A 98 -2.23 -0.86 -7.40
C TYR A 98 -2.82 -0.68 -8.80
N SER A 99 -4.09 -1.05 -8.93
CA SER A 99 -4.91 -0.65 -10.06
C SER A 99 -5.26 0.83 -9.99
N SER A 100 -5.55 1.44 -11.15
CA SER A 100 -6.05 2.82 -11.22
C SER A 100 -7.25 3.06 -10.30
N ASN A 101 -8.13 2.07 -10.11
CA ASN A 101 -9.31 2.20 -9.26
C ASN A 101 -8.94 2.27 -7.77
N GLU A 102 -7.94 1.51 -7.33
CA GLU A 102 -7.49 1.53 -5.93
C GLU A 102 -6.78 2.86 -5.62
N ILE A 103 -5.95 3.36 -6.54
CA ILE A 103 -5.32 4.69 -6.39
C ILE A 103 -6.39 5.78 -6.31
N ILE A 104 -7.39 5.74 -7.20
CA ILE A 104 -8.52 6.68 -7.16
C ILE A 104 -9.30 6.56 -5.84
N GLY A 105 -9.49 5.35 -5.32
CA GLY A 105 -10.13 5.10 -4.03
C GLY A 105 -9.38 5.78 -2.88
N LEU A 106 -8.07 5.57 -2.80
CA LEU A 106 -7.20 6.21 -1.80
C LEU A 106 -7.21 7.74 -1.94
N ILE A 107 -7.13 8.27 -3.16
CA ILE A 107 -7.22 9.73 -3.39
C ILE A 107 -8.56 10.31 -2.91
N ARG A 108 -9.66 9.58 -3.08
CA ARG A 108 -10.98 10.01 -2.57
C ARG A 108 -11.03 9.97 -1.05
N ALA A 109 -10.46 8.93 -0.45
CA ALA A 109 -10.44 8.75 1.00
C ALA A 109 -9.55 9.79 1.71
N LEU A 110 -8.39 10.13 1.13
CA LEU A 110 -7.37 10.95 1.78
C LEU A 110 -7.51 12.45 1.54
N PHE A 111 -8.21 12.87 0.49
CA PHE A 111 -8.27 14.28 0.09
C PHE A 111 -9.69 14.77 -0.10
N SER A 112 -10.00 15.93 0.49
CA SER A 112 -11.26 16.62 0.31
C SER A 112 -11.55 16.99 -1.15
N ASP A 113 -12.84 17.11 -1.45
CA ASP A 113 -13.36 17.53 -2.74
C ASP A 113 -12.72 18.84 -3.21
N SER A 114 -12.08 18.80 -4.38
CA SER A 114 -11.47 19.97 -5.02
C SER A 114 -11.32 19.77 -6.52
N ASN A 115 -11.19 20.88 -7.26
CA ASN A 115 -10.91 20.84 -8.70
C ASN A 115 -9.61 20.09 -9.01
N LEU A 116 -8.60 20.22 -8.15
CA LEU A 116 -7.32 19.51 -8.29
C LEU A 116 -7.52 17.99 -8.17
N ARG A 117 -8.26 17.54 -7.14
CA ARG A 117 -8.55 16.13 -6.92
C ARG A 117 -9.32 15.53 -8.11
N ALA A 118 -10.37 16.21 -8.56
CA ALA A 118 -11.17 15.76 -9.70
C ALA A 118 -10.32 15.59 -10.97
N LYS A 119 -9.50 16.60 -11.31
CA LYS A 119 -8.59 16.56 -12.46
C LYS A 119 -7.60 15.39 -12.38
N ASN A 120 -7.03 15.14 -11.20
CA ASN A 120 -6.05 14.06 -11.01
C ASN A 120 -6.69 12.67 -11.11
N ILE A 121 -7.92 12.52 -10.63
CA ILE A 121 -8.71 11.29 -10.81
C ILE A 121 -8.95 11.03 -12.31
N ASP A 122 -9.31 12.06 -13.08
CA ASP A 122 -9.53 11.91 -14.52
C ASP A 122 -8.25 11.46 -15.26
N ILE A 123 -7.09 11.99 -14.85
CA ILE A 123 -5.78 11.58 -15.41
C ILE A 123 -5.51 10.10 -15.13
N ILE A 124 -5.69 9.64 -13.89
CA ILE A 124 -5.45 8.23 -13.52
C ILE A 124 -6.45 7.31 -14.23
N ALA A 125 -7.71 7.72 -14.37
CA ALA A 125 -8.73 6.94 -15.06
C ALA A 125 -8.43 6.80 -16.56
N ALA A 126 -7.88 7.85 -17.19
CA ALA A 126 -7.52 7.83 -18.61
C ALA A 126 -6.32 6.91 -18.90
N ALA A 127 -5.32 6.86 -18.02
CA ALA A 127 -4.14 6.00 -18.17
C ALA A 127 -4.47 4.50 -18.27
N LYS A 128 -5.63 4.08 -17.75
CA LYS A 128 -6.15 2.70 -17.88
C LYS A 128 -6.48 2.31 -19.31
N MET A 129 -6.69 3.27 -20.22
CA MET A 129 -7.13 3.01 -21.59
C MET A 129 -5.99 2.80 -22.60
N GLU A 130 -4.73 3.01 -22.19
CA GLU A 130 -3.55 2.93 -23.08
C GLU A 130 -2.73 1.64 -22.92
N LYS A 131 -3.12 0.74 -22.01
CA LYS A 131 -2.55 -0.61 -21.83
C LYS A 131 -3.58 -1.68 -22.16
#